data_AF-A0A7J9J2P5-F1
#
_entry.id   AF-A0A7J9J2P5-F1
#
_cell.length_a   1.000
_cell.length_b   1.000
_cell.length_c   1.000
_cell.angle_alpha   90.00
_cell.angle_beta   90.00
_cell.angle_gamma   90.00
#
_symmetry.space_group_name_H-M   'P 1'
#
loop_
_entity.id
_entity.type
_entity.pdbx_description
1 polymer ?
#
loop_
_entity_poly.entity_id
_entity_poly.type
_entity_poly.pdbx_seq_one_letter_code
_entity_poly.pdbx_strand_id
1 'polypeptide(L)'
;MKKSLKIWTRPFLGTTCKLDIVDNNLCEAFNSSIVEARFKSIIRMLEDIRTKMTRIVQKRKLCDGWKQNYCPFLKAHKWAT
;
A
#
# COMPACT_ATOMS: atom_id res chain seq x y z
N MET A 1 -33.67 -8.30 -14.85
CA MET A 1 -32.21 -8.38 -15.11
C MET A 1 -31.59 -9.50 -14.28
N LYS A 2 -30.94 -10.49 -14.89
CA LYS A 2 -30.18 -11.53 -14.17
C LYS A 2 -28.85 -10.93 -13.69
N LYS A 3 -28.68 -10.70 -12.38
CA LYS A 3 -27.39 -10.25 -11.83
C LYS A 3 -26.38 -11.42 -11.93
N SER A 4 -25.23 -11.16 -12.55
CA SER A 4 -24.13 -12.12 -12.64
C SER A 4 -23.47 -12.30 -11.27
N LEU A 5 -23.56 -13.51 -10.71
CA LEU A 5 -22.89 -13.88 -9.44
C LEU A 5 -21.36 -13.96 -9.54
N LYS A 6 -20.78 -13.75 -10.74
CA LYS A 6 -19.36 -13.97 -11.01
C LYS A 6 -18.43 -12.82 -10.62
N ILE A 7 -18.99 -11.68 -10.18
CA ILE A 7 -18.22 -10.44 -9.99
C ILE A 7 -17.85 -10.21 -8.51
N TRP A 8 -18.64 -10.72 -7.55
CA TRP A 8 -18.51 -10.36 -6.12
C TRP A 8 -18.52 -11.55 -5.14
N THR A 9 -18.57 -12.80 -5.60
CA THR A 9 -18.55 -13.97 -4.68
C THR A 9 -17.12 -14.43 -4.44
N ARG A 10 -16.74 -14.64 -3.16
CA ARG A 10 -15.40 -15.04 -2.71
C ARG A 10 -14.67 -16.13 -3.54
N PRO A 11 -15.31 -17.23 -4.01
CA PRO A 11 -14.63 -18.23 -4.83
C PRO A 11 -14.30 -17.80 -6.28
N PHE A 12 -14.81 -16.66 -6.76
CA PHE A 12 -14.45 -16.10 -8.08
C PHE A 12 -13.42 -14.96 -8.01
N LEU A 13 -13.10 -14.47 -6.80
CA LEU A 13 -11.92 -13.66 -6.57
C LEU A 13 -10.70 -14.56 -6.72
N GLY A 14 -9.97 -14.41 -7.82
CA GLY A 14 -8.79 -15.22 -8.11
C GLY A 14 -7.76 -15.16 -6.98
N THR A 15 -7.08 -16.29 -6.72
CA THR A 15 -6.03 -16.41 -5.70
C THR A 15 -4.81 -15.53 -5.95
N THR A 16 -4.67 -14.96 -7.16
CA THR A 16 -3.73 -13.89 -7.48
C THR A 16 -4.17 -12.58 -6.83
N CYS A 17 -3.59 -12.29 -5.67
CA CYS A 17 -3.68 -10.96 -5.05
C CYS A 17 -3.03 -9.92 -5.98
N LYS A 18 -3.85 -9.15 -6.71
CA LYS A 18 -3.35 -8.08 -7.58
C LYS A 18 -2.82 -6.94 -6.73
N LEU A 19 -1.59 -6.50 -7.01
CA LEU A 19 -0.76 -5.67 -6.12
C LEU A 19 -1.20 -4.19 -5.97
N ASP A 20 -2.43 -3.81 -6.34
CA ASP A 20 -2.99 -2.46 -6.09
C ASP A 20 -2.84 -2.04 -4.62
N ILE A 21 -2.87 -3.01 -3.70
CA ILE A 21 -2.69 -2.79 -2.26
C ILE A 21 -1.30 -2.23 -1.89
N VAL A 22 -0.27 -2.39 -2.74
CA VAL A 22 1.08 -1.87 -2.48
C VAL A 22 1.17 -0.42 -2.94
N ASP A 23 0.79 -0.12 -4.18
CA ASP A 23 0.86 1.24 -4.73
C ASP A 23 -0.16 2.18 -4.05
N ASN A 24 -1.39 1.73 -3.81
CA ASN A 24 -2.38 2.55 -3.10
C ASN A 24 -1.93 2.85 -1.66
N ASN A 25 -1.40 1.86 -0.93
CA ASN A 25 -0.88 2.07 0.43
C ASN A 25 0.34 3.02 0.47
N LEU A 26 1.20 3.03 -0.56
CA LEU A 26 2.29 4.01 -0.66
C LEU A 26 1.75 5.43 -0.89
N CYS A 27 0.74 5.59 -1.75
CA CYS A 27 0.07 6.87 -1.98
C CYS A 27 -0.72 7.36 -0.76
N GLU A 28 -1.49 6.50 -0.10
CA GLU A 28 -2.22 6.80 1.15
C GLU A 28 -1.26 7.21 2.27
N ALA A 29 -0.17 6.45 2.45
CA ALA A 29 0.85 6.76 3.45
C ALA A 29 1.55 8.10 3.17
N PHE A 30 1.70 8.50 1.90
CA PHE A 30 2.23 9.81 1.51
C PHE A 30 1.23 10.94 1.80
N ASN A 31 -0.02 10.78 1.35
CA ASN A 31 -1.09 11.75 1.55
C ASN A 31 -1.33 12.04 3.05
N SER A 32 -1.36 10.99 3.87
CA SER A 32 -1.45 11.13 5.33
C SER A 32 -0.30 11.98 5.92
N SER A 33 0.94 11.78 5.47
CA SER A 33 2.07 12.59 5.93
C SER A 33 2.03 14.05 5.50
N ILE A 34 1.40 14.38 4.35
CA ILE A 34 1.19 15.78 3.95
C ILE A 34 0.17 16.45 4.90
N VAL A 35 -0.90 15.74 5.26
CA VAL A 35 -1.93 16.23 6.19
C VAL A 35 -1.34 16.51 7.57
N GLU A 36 -0.38 15.71 8.04
CA GLU A 36 0.34 15.95 9.30
C GLU A 36 1.42 17.05 9.18
N ALA A 37 2.15 17.11 8.07
CA ALA A 37 3.28 18.03 7.90
C ALA A 37 2.86 19.49 7.70
N ARG A 38 1.68 19.75 7.10
CA ARG A 38 1.18 21.11 6.81
C ARG A 38 0.92 21.98 8.04
N PHE A 39 0.86 21.39 9.23
CA PHE A 39 0.67 22.10 10.51
C PHE A 39 2.00 22.58 11.12
N LYS A 40 3.13 22.35 10.45
CA LYS A 40 4.49 22.66 10.93
C LYS A 40 5.05 23.86 10.17
N SER A 41 6.14 24.44 10.69
CA SER A 41 6.87 25.50 9.97
C SER A 41 7.37 25.00 8.61
N ILE A 42 7.50 25.90 7.63
CA ILE A 42 7.81 25.54 6.23
C ILE A 42 9.07 24.66 6.09
N ILE A 43 10.13 24.97 6.85
CA ILE A 43 11.36 24.18 6.88
C ILE A 43 11.06 22.74 7.35
N ARG A 44 10.34 22.61 8.46
CA ARG A 44 10.04 21.32 9.08
C ARG A 44 9.08 20.47 8.23
N MET A 45 8.10 21.10 7.59
CA MET A 45 7.21 20.46 6.63
C MET A 45 7.99 19.88 5.44
N LEU A 46 8.95 20.63 4.89
CA LEU A 46 9.79 20.17 3.76
C LEU A 46 10.74 19.04 4.16
N GLU A 47 11.32 19.08 5.37
CA GLU A 47 12.12 17.98 5.93
C GLU A 47 11.31 16.68 6.05
N ASP A 48 10.09 16.75 6.57
CA ASP A 48 9.20 15.60 6.75
C ASP A 48 8.80 15.00 5.39
N ILE A 49 8.42 15.84 4.43
CA ILE A 49 8.07 15.42 3.05
C ILE A 49 9.27 14.74 2.38
N ARG A 50 10.47 15.35 2.44
CA ARG A 50 11.72 14.77 1.90
C ARG A 50 12.00 13.40 2.52
N THR A 51 11.88 13.29 3.85
CA THR A 51 12.12 12.05 4.59
C THR A 51 11.13 10.95 4.20
N LYS A 52 9.85 11.29 4.01
CA LYS A 52 8.83 10.34 3.55
C LYS A 52 9.08 9.90 2.10
N MET A 53 9.38 10.83 1.20
CA MET A 53 9.70 10.54 -0.20
C MET A 53 10.89 9.57 -0.32
N THR A 54 11.98 9.79 0.44
CA THR A 54 13.13 8.86 0.47
C THR A 54 12.71 7.46 0.89
N ARG A 55 11.88 7.31 1.92
CA ARG A 55 11.36 6.00 2.38
C ARG A 55 10.48 5.32 1.34
N ILE A 56 9.64 6.07 0.61
CA ILE A 56 8.80 5.54 -0.47
C ILE A 56 9.66 5.01 -1.62
N VAL A 57 10.68 5.76 -2.06
CA VAL A 57 11.62 5.31 -3.11
C VAL A 57 12.38 4.04 -2.68
N GLN A 58 12.81 3.95 -1.41
CA GLN A 58 13.43 2.74 -0.87
C GLN A 58 12.47 1.54 -0.88
N LYS A 59 11.20 1.74 -0.47
CA LYS A 59 10.17 0.69 -0.52
C LYS A 59 9.88 0.24 -1.95
N ARG A 60 9.81 1.16 -2.92
CA ARG A 60 9.63 0.83 -4.34
C ARG A 60 10.79 -0.02 -4.86
N LYS A 61 12.05 0.37 -4.62
CA LYS A 61 13.23 -0.43 -5.00
C LYS A 61 13.23 -1.85 -4.39
N LEU A 62 12.75 -2.01 -3.16
CA LEU A 62 12.57 -3.33 -2.55
C LEU A 62 11.48 -4.16 -3.24
N CYS A 63 10.44 -3.51 -3.77
CA CYS A 63 9.40 -4.18 -4.55
C CYS A 63 9.87 -4.50 -5.98
N ASP A 64 10.69 -3.64 -6.60
CA ASP A 64 11.26 -3.88 -7.93
C ASP A 64 12.23 -5.08 -7.94
N GLY A 65 12.96 -5.29 -6.84
CA GLY A 65 13.89 -6.43 -6.66
C GLY A 65 13.22 -7.77 -6.32
N TRP A 66 11.89 -7.86 -6.38
CA TRP A 66 11.13 -8.94 -5.78
C TRP A 66 10.80 -10.09 -6.74
N LYS A 67 11.03 -11.32 -6.27
CA LYS A 67 10.82 -12.56 -7.03
C LYS A 67 9.72 -13.48 -6.46
N GLN A 68 8.94 -13.04 -5.47
CA GLN A 68 7.91 -13.86 -4.83
C GLN A 68 6.53 -13.22 -5.00
N ASN A 69 5.49 -14.07 -5.02
CA ASN A 69 4.10 -13.65 -5.28
C ASN A 69 3.41 -12.92 -4.10
N TYR A 70 4.09 -12.76 -2.94
CA TYR A 70 3.51 -12.28 -1.68
C TYR A 70 4.48 -11.44 -0.84
N CYS A 71 3.92 -10.68 0.10
CA CYS A 71 4.60 -9.68 0.94
C CYS A 71 5.26 -10.23 2.23
N PRO A 72 6.50 -9.87 2.65
CA PRO A 72 6.95 -10.15 4.03
C PRO A 72 6.21 -9.29 5.04
N PHE A 73 5.59 -8.20 4.60
CA PHE A 73 4.69 -7.39 5.42
C PHE A 73 3.27 -7.99 5.46
N LEU A 74 2.94 -8.99 4.63
CA LEU A 74 1.90 -9.97 4.97
C LEU A 74 2.48 -10.89 6.05
N LYS A 75 2.61 -10.35 7.27
CA LYS A 75 2.48 -11.19 8.45
C LYS A 75 1.16 -11.92 8.27
N ALA A 76 1.20 -13.25 8.23
CA ALA A 76 0.00 -14.05 8.28
C ALA A 76 -0.72 -13.68 9.58
N HIS A 77 -1.74 -12.84 9.47
CA HIS A 77 -2.79 -12.80 10.47
C HIS A 77 -3.38 -14.20 10.39
N LYS A 78 -2.93 -15.08 11.29
CA LYS A 78 -3.61 -16.34 11.53
C LYS A 78 -5.03 -15.94 11.88
N TRP A 79 -5.94 -16.18 10.94
CA TRP A 79 -7.36 -16.18 11.23
C TRP A 79 -7.56 -17.34 12.17
N ALA A 80 -7.64 -17.03 13.47
CA ALA A 80 -7.94 -18.01 14.49
C ALA A 80 -9.32 -18.57 14.17
N THR A 81 -9.32 -19.80 13.68
CA THR A 81 -10.47 -20.67 13.41
C THR A 81 -10.03 -22.06 13.83
#